data_AF-A0A839V0Z9-F1
#
_entry.id   AF-A0A839V0Z9-F1
#
_cell.length_a   1.000
_cell.length_b   1.000
_cell.length_c   1.000
_cell.angle_alpha   90.00
_cell.angle_beta   90.00
_cell.angle_gamma   90.00
#
_symmetry.space_group_name_H-M   'P 1'
#
loop_
_entity.id
_entity.type
_entity.pdbx_description
1 polymer ?
#
loop_
_entity_poly.entity_id
_entity_poly.type
_entity_poly.pdbx_seq_one_letter_code
_entity_poly.pdbx_strand_id
1 'polypeptide(L)' 'MADIINLRRHRKARARAAESAEADANRAKFGRTRAERDRAQAETAGRDRLLDGARVDADTSFAPGSETD' A
#
# COMPACT_ATOMS: atom_id res chain seq x y z
N MET A 1 11.93 19.31 40.65
CA MET A 1 13.13 19.19 39.80
C MET A 1 12.65 19.22 38.36
N ALA A 2 13.05 20.21 37.57
CA ALA A 2 12.59 20.34 36.19
C ALA A 2 13.61 19.69 35.26
N ASP A 3 13.15 18.78 34.41
CA ASP A 3 14.01 18.15 33.39
C ASP A 3 14.28 19.16 32.27
N ILE A 4 15.48 19.74 32.28
CA ILE A 4 15.93 20.66 31.24
C ILE A 4 16.37 19.84 30.04
N ILE A 5 15.47 19.66 29.06
CA ILE A 5 15.79 18.95 27.84
C ILE A 5 16.37 19.89 26.77
N ASN A 6 17.41 19.41 26.07
CA ASN A 6 18.00 20.16 24.97
C ASN A 6 17.18 19.95 23.68
N LEU A 7 16.33 20.93 23.35
CA LEU A 7 15.46 20.90 22.17
C LEU A 7 16.23 20.81 20.85
N ARG A 8 17.46 21.35 20.76
CA ARG A 8 18.29 21.25 19.55
C ARG A 8 18.71 19.81 19.29
N ARG A 9 19.15 19.07 20.32
CA ARG A 9 19.50 17.64 20.22
C ARG A 9 18.28 16.81 19.83
N HIS A 10 17.12 17.11 20.43
CA HIS A 10 15.88 16.44 20.11
C HIS A 10 15.44 16.64 18.65
N ARG A 11 15.45 17.89 18.16
CA ARG A 11 15.16 18.19 16.75
C ARG A 11 16.13 17.47 15.80
N LYS A 12 17.42 17.44 16.11
CA LYS A 12 18.42 16.73 15.30
C LYS A 12 18.18 15.22 15.29
N ALA A 13 17.77 14.64 16.41
CA ALA A 13 17.42 13.22 16.48
C ALA A 13 16.19 12.91 15.60
N ARG A 14 15.14 13.73 15.67
CA ARG A 14 13.95 13.60 14.81
C ARG A 14 14.27 13.70 13.32
N ALA A 15 15.11 14.68 12.93
CA ALA A 15 15.51 14.84 11.55
C ALA A 15 16.24 13.60 11.00
N ARG A 16 17.19 13.03 11.76
CA ARG A 16 17.89 11.81 11.36
C ARG A 16 16.98 10.59 11.28
N ALA A 17 16.01 10.49 12.18
CA ALA A 17 15.03 9.40 12.17
C ALA A 17 14.15 9.46 10.92
N ALA A 18 13.70 10.67 10.52
CA ALA A 18 12.95 10.89 9.30
C ALA A 18 13.78 10.51 8.06
N GLU A 19 15.03 10.96 7.99
CA GLU A 19 15.95 10.64 6.88
C GLU A 19 16.21 9.13 6.75
N SER A 20 16.36 8.40 7.87
CA SER A 20 16.49 6.93 7.82
C SER A 20 15.21 6.25 7.31
N ALA A 21 14.03 6.69 7.77
CA ALA A 21 12.77 6.14 7.30
C ALA A 21 12.55 6.38 5.80
N GLU A 22 12.92 7.57 5.30
CA GLU A 22 12.90 7.87 3.86
C GLU A 22 13.90 7.01 3.09
N ALA A 23 15.12 6.81 3.61
CA ALA A 23 16.11 5.94 3.01
C ALA A 23 15.63 4.48 2.95
N ASP A 24 14.95 3.97 3.98
CA ASP A 24 14.35 2.64 3.99
C ASP A 24 13.22 2.51 2.96
N ALA A 25 12.34 3.50 2.89
CA ALA A 25 11.29 3.55 1.88
C ALA A 25 11.89 3.58 0.46
N ASN A 26 12.96 4.35 0.26
CA ASN A 26 13.66 4.42 -1.02
C ASN A 26 14.41 3.13 -1.34
N ARG A 27 15.02 2.45 -0.37
CA ARG A 27 15.59 1.10 -0.56
C ARG A 27 14.52 0.10 -0.96
N ALA A 28 13.34 0.13 -0.34
CA ALA A 28 12.25 -0.76 -0.71
C ALA A 28 11.69 -0.46 -2.12
N LYS A 29 11.65 0.82 -2.51
CA LYS A 29 11.14 1.27 -3.81
C LYS A 29 12.15 1.07 -4.95
N PHE A 30 13.40 1.43 -4.72
CA PHE A 30 14.46 1.52 -5.73
C PHE A 30 15.56 0.48 -5.59
N GLY A 31 15.64 -0.23 -4.46
CA GLY A 31 16.58 -1.34 -4.24
C GLY A 31 16.11 -2.67 -4.84
N ARG A 32 14.88 -2.74 -5.37
CA ARG A 32 14.44 -3.89 -6.16
C ARG A 32 15.11 -3.84 -7.53
N THR A 33 15.71 -4.95 -7.91
CA THR A 33 16.29 -5.13 -9.24
C THR A 33 15.18 -5.09 -10.30
N ARG A 34 15.54 -4.82 -11.57
CA ARG A 34 14.58 -4.82 -12.68
C ARG A 34 13.84 -6.16 -12.77
N ALA A 35 14.55 -7.28 -12.61
CA ALA A 35 13.97 -8.62 -12.63
C ALA A 35 12.91 -8.85 -11.54
N GLU A 36 13.13 -8.34 -10.32
CA GLU A 36 12.16 -8.45 -9.22
C GLU A 36 10.92 -7.58 -9.46
N ARG A 37 11.09 -6.38 -10.03
CA ARG A 37 9.96 -5.52 -10.42
C ARG A 37 9.12 -6.17 -11.52
N ASP A 38 9.77 -6.71 -12.54
CA ASP A 38 9.10 -7.35 -13.67
C ASP A 38 8.34 -8.61 -13.22
N ARG A 39 8.94 -9.41 -12.31
CA ARG A 39 8.27 -10.56 -11.69
C ARG A 39 7.04 -10.14 -10.89
N ALA A 40 7.17 -9.12 -10.03
CA ALA A 40 6.05 -8.63 -9.23
C ALA A 40 4.92 -8.08 -10.10
N GLN A 41 5.25 -7.41 -11.21
CA GLN A 41 4.28 -6.92 -12.20
C GLN A 41 3.56 -8.06 -12.92
N ALA A 42 4.29 -9.11 -13.32
CA ALA A 42 3.70 -10.29 -13.93
C ALA A 42 2.75 -11.02 -12.97
N GLU A 43 3.12 -11.12 -11.70
CA GLU A 43 2.28 -11.70 -10.65
C GLU A 43 1.01 -10.87 -10.38
N THR A 44 1.11 -9.53 -10.34
CA THR A 44 -0.07 -8.66 -10.23
C THR A 44 -0.96 -8.78 -11.47
N ALA A 45 -0.40 -8.74 -12.68
CA ALA A 45 -1.18 -8.84 -13.90
C ALA A 45 -1.85 -10.21 -14.07
N GLY A 46 -1.28 -11.28 -13.53
CA GLY A 46 -1.91 -12.60 -13.47
C GLY A 46 -3.09 -12.63 -12.49
N ARG A 47 -2.93 -12.02 -11.31
CA ARG A 47 -3.99 -11.88 -10.31
C ARG A 47 -5.16 -11.03 -10.83
N ASP A 48 -4.87 -9.91 -11.47
CA ASP A 48 -5.90 -9.03 -12.03
C ASP A 48 -6.70 -9.76 -13.11
N ARG A 49 -6.02 -10.45 -14.03
CA ARG A 49 -6.69 -11.30 -15.04
C ARG A 49 -7.54 -12.41 -14.44
N LEU A 50 -7.10 -13.02 -13.35
CA LEU A 50 -7.87 -14.03 -12.63
C LEU A 50 -9.13 -13.42 -12.02
N LEU A 51 -9.01 -12.25 -11.38
CA LEU A 51 -10.13 -11.54 -10.77
C LEU A 51 -11.13 -11.04 -11.83
N ASP A 52 -10.63 -10.52 -12.95
CA ASP A 52 -11.46 -10.08 -14.07
C ASP A 52 -12.20 -11.26 -14.69
N GLY A 53 -11.54 -12.41 -14.87
CA GLY A 53 -12.19 -13.63 -15.37
C GLY A 53 -13.17 -14.25 -14.37
N ALA A 54 -12.98 -14.02 -13.07
CA ALA A 54 -13.87 -14.45 -12.00
C ALA A 54 -14.92 -13.38 -11.62
N ARG A 55 -14.97 -12.26 -12.34
CA ARG A 55 -15.90 -11.17 -12.08
C ARG A 55 -17.31 -11.66 -12.39
N VAL A 56 -18.09 -11.87 -11.33
CA VAL A 56 -19.54 -11.99 -11.44
C VAL A 56 -20.07 -10.57 -11.41
N ASP A 57 -20.53 -10.07 -12.56
CA ASP A 57 -21.24 -8.80 -12.59
C ASP A 57 -22.47 -8.93 -11.70
N ALA A 58 -22.60 -8.03 -10.73
CA ALA A 58 -23.74 -7.95 -9.82
C ALA A 58 -24.98 -7.40 -10.51
N ASP A 59 -25.23 -7.84 -11.75
CA ASP A 59 -26.47 -7.64 -12.50
C ASP A 59 -27.41 -8.84 -12.30
N THR A 60 -27.31 -9.50 -11.15
CA THR A 60 -28.38 -10.33 -10.63
C THR A 60 -29.46 -9.41 -10.07
N SER A 61 -30.29 -8.93 -10.99
CA SER A 61 -31.76 -8.98 -10.91
C SER A 61 -32.33 -9.75 -9.70
N PHE A 62 -32.22 -9.17 -8.52
CA PHE A 62 -33.06 -9.51 -7.39
C PHE A 62 -33.77 -8.23 -6.95
N ALA A 63 -34.81 -7.88 -7.68
CA ALA A 63 -35.87 -7.03 -7.17
C ALA A 63 -36.83 -7.94 -6.40
N PRO A 64 -36.83 -7.95 -5.05
CA PRO A 64 -37.82 -8.71 -4.31
C PRO A 64 -39.17 -7.99 -4.39
N GLY A 65 -40.13 -8.59 -5.10
CA GLY A 65 -41.56 -8.49 -4.77
C GLY A 65 -42.38 -7.40 -5.45
N SER A 66 -42.64 -7.52 -6.76
CA SER A 66 -43.83 -6.92 -7.36
C SER A 66 -44.66 -7.99 -8.09
N GLU A 67 -45.33 -8.86 -7.34
CA GLU A 67 -46.45 -9.65 -7.84
C GLU A 67 -47.53 -9.79 -6.74
N THR A 68 -48.76 -9.40 -7.09
CA THR A 68 -50.06 -9.48 -6.36
C THR A 68 -50.17 -8.62 -5.09
N ASP A 69 -51.10 -7.67 -4.96
CA ASP A 69 -52.58 -7.74 -5.12
C ASP A 69 -53.15 -6.38 -5.60
#